data_AF-A0A530M489-F1
#
_entry.id   AF-A0A530M489-F1
#
_cell.length_a   1.000
_cell.length_b   1.000
_cell.length_c   1.000
_cell.angle_alpha   90.00
_cell.angle_beta   90.00
_cell.angle_gamma   90.00
#
_symmetry.space_group_name_H-M   'P 1'
#
loop_
_entity.id
_entity.type
_entity.pdbx_description
1 polymer ?
#
loop_
_entity_poly.entity_id
_entity_poly.type
_entity_poly.pdbx_seq_one_letter_code
_entity_poly.pdbx_strand_id
1 'polypeptide(L)'
;MIAPFALGLAAFAVDEGSIYTERREAQAMTDLAAITAASNINNMEAAAVTTLSDNRMPGITVQKPGQTIVPTVGKTVVSVTGGRYSAVSSVGVDKRFEAGKTPYNAVRVTLQKIPARYFASSLIPTPVVGTEAIASVTPQAMFSVGSRLLSVNGGILNALLSKLLGANISLSVMDYNALISADVNVLSFVDALAVQLQLTGVSYSDVLASKATVGQIATAMANASGSGSASKLVLQTIASRATNT
;
A
#
# COMPACT_ATOMS: atom_id res chain seq x y z
N MET A 1 -53.29 34.18 -20.32
CA MET A 1 -53.60 32.81 -19.85
C MET A 1 -52.40 31.83 -19.89
N ILE A 2 -51.15 32.30 -20.00
CA ILE A 2 -49.95 31.44 -20.19
C ILE A 2 -49.19 31.18 -18.87
N ALA A 3 -49.27 32.11 -17.91
CA ALA A 3 -48.60 32.02 -16.61
C ALA A 3 -48.81 30.72 -15.82
N PRO A 4 -50.04 30.16 -15.69
CA PRO A 4 -50.24 28.92 -14.93
C PRO A 4 -49.60 27.69 -15.61
N PHE A 5 -49.57 27.65 -16.94
CA PHE A 5 -48.89 26.58 -17.69
C PHE A 5 -47.37 26.68 -17.57
N ALA A 6 -46.81 27.89 -17.65
CA ALA A 6 -45.37 28.12 -17.48
C ALA A 6 -44.89 27.73 -16.07
N LEU A 7 -45.68 28.06 -15.04
CA LEU A 7 -45.40 27.66 -13.65
C LEU A 7 -45.45 26.14 -13.45
N GLY A 8 -46.43 25.47 -14.07
CA GLY A 8 -46.51 24.00 -14.04
C GLY A 8 -45.32 23.30 -14.68
N LEU A 9 -44.86 23.78 -15.83
CA LEU A 9 -43.67 23.24 -16.51
C LEU A 9 -42.38 23.50 -15.73
N ALA A 10 -42.24 24.68 -15.11
CA ALA A 10 -41.09 24.99 -14.28
C ALA A 10 -41.03 24.11 -13.02
N ALA A 11 -42.17 23.90 -12.35
CA ALA A 11 -42.25 23.01 -11.20
C ALA A 11 -41.90 21.56 -11.57
N PHE A 12 -42.36 21.08 -12.73
CA PHE A 12 -42.00 19.76 -13.24
C PHE A 12 -40.49 19.65 -13.54
N ALA A 13 -39.90 20.66 -14.20
CA ALA A 13 -38.49 20.68 -14.52
C ALA A 13 -37.59 20.67 -13.26
N VAL A 14 -37.99 21.40 -12.21
CA VAL A 14 -37.27 21.42 -10.92
C VAL A 14 -37.34 20.06 -10.22
N ASP A 15 -38.51 19.42 -10.18
CA ASP A 15 -38.69 18.11 -9.54
C ASP A 15 -37.94 16.99 -10.28
N GLU A 16 -37.91 16.99 -11.61
CA GLU A 16 -37.10 16.02 -12.38
C GLU A 16 -35.58 16.27 -12.20
N GLY A 17 -35.18 17.55 -12.18
CA GLY A 17 -33.79 17.93 -11.91
C GLY A 17 -33.29 17.49 -10.53
N SER A 18 -34.15 17.58 -9.51
CA SER A 18 -33.81 17.13 -8.15
C SER A 18 -33.68 15.61 -8.07
N ILE A 19 -34.54 14.84 -8.74
CA ILE A 19 -34.45 13.37 -8.79
C ILE A 19 -33.13 12.91 -9.42
N TYR A 20 -32.70 13.53 -10.53
CA TYR A 20 -31.44 13.16 -11.18
C TYR A 20 -30.23 13.44 -10.29
N THR A 21 -30.23 14.59 -9.61
CA THR A 21 -29.18 14.96 -8.67
C THR A 21 -29.14 13.97 -7.50
N GLU A 22 -30.30 13.67 -6.92
CA GLU A 22 -30.43 12.75 -5.80
C GLU A 22 -30.02 11.31 -6.16
N ARG A 23 -30.28 10.88 -7.40
CA ARG A 23 -29.79 9.60 -7.93
C ARG A 23 -28.27 9.57 -8.05
N ARG A 24 -27.65 10.65 -8.53
CA ARG A 24 -26.19 10.74 -8.67
C ARG A 24 -25.50 10.70 -7.31
N GLU A 25 -26.05 11.40 -6.32
CA GLU A 25 -25.57 11.34 -4.93
C GLU A 25 -25.72 9.93 -4.35
N ALA A 26 -26.87 9.29 -4.55
CA ALA A 26 -27.10 7.91 -4.12
C ALA A 26 -26.12 6.92 -4.77
N GLN A 27 -25.77 7.12 -6.05
CA GLN A 27 -24.78 6.28 -6.74
C GLN A 27 -23.40 6.44 -6.12
N ALA A 28 -22.95 7.69 -5.90
CA ALA A 28 -21.65 7.95 -5.27
C ALA A 28 -21.55 7.29 -3.87
N MET A 29 -22.65 7.33 -3.11
CA MET A 29 -22.75 6.67 -1.82
C MET A 29 -22.70 5.13 -1.92
N THR A 30 -23.35 4.57 -2.94
CA THR A 30 -23.38 3.13 -3.19
C THR A 30 -22.00 2.63 -3.61
N ASP A 31 -21.29 3.40 -4.45
CA ASP A 31 -19.92 3.10 -4.89
C ASP A 31 -18.95 3.10 -3.70
N LEU A 32 -19.03 4.12 -2.84
CA LEU A 32 -18.20 4.20 -1.64
C LEU A 32 -18.46 3.03 -0.69
N ALA A 33 -19.74 2.70 -0.45
CA ALA A 33 -20.10 1.56 0.39
C ALA A 33 -19.61 0.23 -0.19
N ALA A 34 -19.70 0.04 -1.52
CA ALA A 34 -19.20 -1.17 -2.18
C ALA A 34 -17.68 -1.30 -2.04
N ILE A 35 -16.92 -0.22 -2.26
CA ILE A 35 -15.46 -0.21 -2.12
C ILE A 35 -15.04 -0.55 -0.69
N THR A 36 -15.64 0.11 0.31
CA THR A 36 -15.31 -0.14 1.73
C THR A 36 -15.75 -1.53 2.19
N ALA A 37 -16.86 -2.04 1.67
CA ALA A 37 -17.31 -3.39 1.97
C ALA A 37 -16.42 -4.46 1.33
N ALA A 38 -15.96 -4.23 0.10
CA ALA A 38 -15.05 -5.14 -0.58
C ALA A 38 -13.66 -5.16 0.08
N SER A 39 -13.17 -4.02 0.58
CA SER A 39 -11.93 -3.97 1.37
C SER A 39 -12.04 -4.64 2.74
N ASN A 40 -13.25 -4.69 3.32
CA ASN A 40 -13.55 -5.36 4.59
C ASN A 40 -14.41 -6.61 4.38
N ILE A 41 -13.97 -7.52 3.52
CA ILE A 41 -14.80 -8.63 3.03
C ILE A 41 -15.34 -9.58 4.11
N ASN A 42 -14.64 -9.67 5.26
CA ASN A 42 -15.08 -10.46 6.42
C ASN A 42 -16.20 -9.79 7.23
N ASN A 43 -16.38 -8.48 7.08
CA ASN A 43 -17.40 -7.69 7.79
C ASN A 43 -18.10 -6.70 6.83
N MET A 44 -18.38 -7.18 5.61
CA MET A 44 -18.87 -6.37 4.49
C MET A 44 -20.17 -5.61 4.79
N GLU A 45 -21.12 -6.22 5.51
CA GLU A 45 -22.39 -5.59 5.88
C GLU A 45 -22.17 -4.40 6.83
N ALA A 46 -21.42 -4.61 7.91
CA ALA A 46 -21.14 -3.53 8.87
C ALA A 46 -20.33 -2.41 8.20
N ALA A 47 -19.32 -2.75 7.40
CA ALA A 47 -18.51 -1.77 6.68
C ALA A 47 -19.34 -0.91 5.71
N ALA A 48 -20.27 -1.51 4.98
CA ALA A 48 -21.20 -0.78 4.13
C ALA A 48 -22.11 0.15 4.95
N VAL A 49 -22.74 -0.37 6.01
CA VAL A 49 -23.67 0.42 6.85
C VAL A 49 -22.96 1.59 7.52
N THR A 50 -21.78 1.37 8.11
CA THR A 50 -20.98 2.44 8.72
C THR A 50 -20.61 3.50 7.70
N THR A 51 -20.20 3.10 6.49
CA THR A 51 -19.89 4.05 5.41
C THR A 51 -21.11 4.91 5.06
N LEU A 52 -22.29 4.31 4.96
CA LEU A 52 -23.52 5.04 4.65
C LEU A 52 -23.94 5.96 5.81
N SER A 53 -23.78 5.53 7.07
CA SER A 53 -24.11 6.34 8.24
C SER A 53 -23.18 7.53 8.41
N ASP A 54 -21.87 7.35 8.15
CA ASP A 54 -20.87 8.41 8.26
C ASP A 54 -21.10 9.53 7.24
N ASN A 55 -21.68 9.17 6.10
CA ASN A 55 -22.11 10.10 5.07
C ASN A 55 -23.57 10.58 5.25
N ARG A 56 -24.13 10.41 6.45
CA ARG A 56 -25.44 10.93 6.87
C ARG A 56 -26.61 10.43 6.01
N MET A 57 -26.52 9.21 5.49
CA MET A 57 -27.65 8.60 4.78
C MET A 57 -28.81 8.35 5.77
N PRO A 58 -30.03 8.84 5.49
CA PRO A 58 -31.15 8.72 6.43
C PRO A 58 -31.75 7.30 6.44
N GLY A 59 -32.14 6.85 7.64
CA GLY A 59 -33.05 5.71 7.82
C GLY A 59 -32.57 4.40 7.18
N ILE A 60 -31.27 4.10 7.24
CA ILE A 60 -30.66 2.91 6.64
C ILE A 60 -31.30 1.64 7.21
N THR A 61 -31.81 0.79 6.33
CA THR A 61 -32.39 -0.51 6.66
C THR A 61 -31.72 -1.57 5.79
N VAL A 62 -31.07 -2.55 6.42
CA VAL A 62 -30.39 -3.63 5.68
C VAL A 62 -31.38 -4.72 5.29
N GLN A 63 -31.48 -4.98 3.99
CA GLN A 63 -32.25 -6.08 3.43
C GLN A 63 -31.37 -7.33 3.31
N LYS A 64 -31.74 -8.37 4.06
CA LYS A 64 -31.06 -9.67 4.04
C LYS A 64 -31.55 -10.56 2.88
N PRO A 65 -30.74 -11.55 2.44
CA PRO A 65 -31.20 -12.54 1.48
C PRO A 65 -32.50 -13.22 1.93
N GLY A 66 -33.48 -13.30 1.03
CA GLY A 66 -34.82 -13.86 1.33
C GLY A 66 -35.80 -12.88 1.97
N GLN A 67 -35.37 -11.66 2.30
CA GLN A 67 -36.23 -10.57 2.76
C GLN A 67 -36.51 -9.61 1.61
N THR A 68 -37.75 -9.13 1.49
CA THR A 68 -38.11 -8.01 0.61
C THR A 68 -38.59 -6.86 1.48
N ILE A 69 -37.90 -5.72 1.42
CA ILE A 69 -38.27 -4.51 2.16
C ILE A 69 -38.76 -3.49 1.14
N VAL A 70 -40.01 -3.04 1.30
CA VAL A 70 -40.58 -2.01 0.42
C VAL A 70 -39.99 -0.65 0.83
N PRO A 71 -39.34 0.09 -0.10
CA PRO A 71 -38.82 1.41 0.19
C PRO A 71 -39.92 2.36 0.67
N THR A 72 -39.62 3.16 1.69
CA THR A 72 -40.54 4.15 2.25
C THR A 72 -39.86 5.51 2.27
N VAL A 73 -40.63 6.60 2.18
CA VAL A 73 -40.11 7.96 2.29
C VAL A 73 -39.29 8.12 3.57
N GLY A 74 -38.09 8.70 3.46
CA GLY A 74 -37.18 8.91 4.58
C GLY A 74 -36.43 7.66 5.06
N LYS A 75 -36.60 6.50 4.40
CA LYS A 75 -35.82 5.28 4.66
C LYS A 75 -35.03 4.87 3.43
N THR A 76 -33.83 4.35 3.68
CA THR A 76 -32.93 3.85 2.64
C THR A 76 -32.78 2.35 2.81
N VAL A 77 -33.22 1.56 1.83
CA VAL A 77 -33.07 0.11 1.85
C VAL A 77 -31.74 -0.24 1.19
N VAL A 78 -30.92 -1.03 1.87
CA VAL A 78 -29.58 -1.40 1.41
C VAL A 78 -29.44 -2.91 1.44
N SER A 79 -28.97 -3.52 0.35
CA SER A 79 -28.57 -4.93 0.36
C SER A 79 -27.09 -5.06 0.03
N VAL A 80 -26.39 -5.90 0.77
CA VAL A 80 -24.97 -6.16 0.62
C VAL A 80 -24.80 -7.64 0.36
N THR A 81 -24.20 -7.99 -0.77
CA THR A 81 -24.02 -9.39 -1.20
C THR A 81 -22.56 -9.63 -1.51
N GLY A 82 -21.90 -10.49 -0.72
CA GLY A 82 -20.57 -11.00 -1.03
C GLY A 82 -20.61 -11.98 -2.21
N GLY A 83 -19.55 -12.02 -3.00
CA GLY A 83 -19.46 -12.90 -4.15
C GLY A 83 -18.07 -12.93 -4.78
N ARG A 84 -18.02 -13.51 -5.98
CA ARG A 84 -16.81 -13.58 -6.78
C ARG A 84 -16.94 -12.78 -8.08
N TYR A 85 -16.02 -11.87 -8.34
CA TYR A 85 -15.90 -11.16 -9.60
C TYR A 85 -14.77 -11.75 -10.46
N SER A 86 -15.07 -11.96 -11.74
CA SER A 86 -14.13 -12.42 -12.77
C SER A 86 -14.09 -11.42 -13.93
N ALA A 87 -12.92 -10.81 -14.16
CA ALA A 87 -12.71 -9.83 -15.23
C ALA A 87 -12.49 -10.45 -16.62
N VAL A 88 -12.74 -11.76 -16.77
CA VAL A 88 -12.51 -12.49 -18.02
C VAL A 88 -13.36 -11.90 -19.15
N SER A 89 -12.70 -11.47 -20.23
CA SER A 89 -13.33 -10.79 -21.36
C SER A 89 -14.34 -11.65 -22.12
N SER A 90 -14.18 -12.98 -22.08
CA SER A 90 -15.12 -13.94 -22.69
C SER A 90 -16.42 -14.13 -21.89
N VAL A 91 -16.52 -13.56 -20.69
CA VAL A 91 -17.72 -13.60 -19.85
C VAL A 91 -18.48 -12.28 -20.01
N GLY A 92 -19.77 -12.38 -20.35
CA GLY A 92 -20.69 -11.22 -20.41
C GLY A 92 -20.72 -10.48 -19.07
N VAL A 93 -20.85 -9.16 -19.11
CA VAL A 93 -20.74 -8.28 -17.92
C VAL A 93 -21.69 -8.72 -16.80
N ASP A 94 -22.88 -9.19 -17.16
CA ASP A 94 -23.92 -9.72 -16.27
C ASP A 94 -23.51 -11.02 -15.54
N LYS A 95 -22.57 -11.79 -16.10
CA LYS A 95 -22.05 -13.04 -15.54
C LYS A 95 -20.72 -12.89 -14.82
N ARG A 96 -20.13 -11.69 -14.82
CA ARG A 96 -18.82 -11.45 -14.18
C ARG A 96 -18.88 -11.49 -12.66
N PHE A 97 -20.03 -11.19 -12.07
CA PHE A 97 -20.25 -11.28 -10.63
C PHE A 97 -21.12 -12.49 -10.29
N GLU A 98 -20.60 -13.39 -9.45
CA GLU A 98 -21.30 -14.56 -8.93
C GLU A 98 -21.57 -14.36 -7.44
N ALA A 99 -22.83 -14.13 -7.08
CA ALA A 99 -23.25 -13.94 -5.69
C ALA A 99 -23.02 -15.21 -4.86
N GLY A 100 -22.52 -15.06 -3.63
CA GLY A 100 -22.31 -16.15 -2.67
C GLY A 100 -21.14 -17.09 -3.00
N LYS A 101 -20.41 -16.87 -4.10
CA LYS A 101 -19.29 -17.73 -4.50
C LYS A 101 -18.03 -17.42 -3.69
N THR A 102 -17.51 -18.42 -2.98
CA THR A 102 -16.28 -18.33 -2.19
C THR A 102 -15.05 -18.83 -2.98
N PRO A 103 -13.82 -18.41 -2.62
CA PRO A 103 -13.51 -17.31 -1.70
C PRO A 103 -14.01 -15.98 -2.27
N TYR A 104 -14.60 -15.16 -1.40
CA TYR A 104 -15.09 -13.84 -1.80
C TYR A 104 -13.91 -12.98 -2.25
N ASN A 105 -14.09 -12.31 -3.38
CA ASN A 105 -13.17 -11.26 -3.83
C ASN A 105 -13.94 -10.01 -4.29
N ALA A 106 -15.27 -9.99 -4.13
CA ALA A 106 -16.09 -8.88 -4.54
C ALA A 106 -17.33 -8.75 -3.65
N VAL A 107 -17.86 -7.54 -3.58
CA VAL A 107 -19.10 -7.21 -2.88
C VAL A 107 -19.96 -6.37 -3.79
N ARG A 108 -21.23 -6.77 -3.92
CA ARG A 108 -22.28 -5.99 -4.58
C ARG A 108 -23.10 -5.27 -3.51
N VAL A 109 -23.29 -3.98 -3.66
CA VAL A 109 -24.17 -3.17 -2.82
C VAL A 109 -25.28 -2.60 -3.70
N THR A 110 -26.52 -2.77 -3.27
CA THR A 110 -27.69 -2.14 -3.90
C THR A 110 -28.36 -1.24 -2.91
N LEU A 111 -28.77 -0.06 -3.35
CA LEU A 111 -29.48 0.92 -2.54
C LEU A 111 -30.79 1.29 -3.22
N GLN A 112 -31.86 1.36 -2.45
CA GLN A 112 -33.18 1.81 -2.90
C GLN A 112 -33.72 2.88 -1.95
N LYS A 113 -34.21 3.99 -2.51
CA LYS A 113 -34.89 5.04 -1.75
C LYS A 113 -35.97 5.73 -2.58
N ILE A 114 -36.90 6.38 -1.88
CA ILE A 114 -37.88 7.27 -2.50
C ILE A 114 -37.35 8.71 -2.36
N PRO A 115 -37.08 9.42 -3.47
CA PRO A 115 -36.54 10.78 -3.44
C PRO A 115 -37.56 11.78 -2.88
N ALA A 116 -37.05 12.89 -2.33
CA ALA A 116 -37.91 13.98 -1.87
C ALA A 116 -38.34 14.85 -3.07
N ARG A 117 -39.65 15.11 -3.21
CA ARG A 117 -40.18 16.07 -4.19
C ARG A 117 -40.83 17.26 -3.49
N TYR A 118 -40.64 18.44 -4.07
CA TYR A 118 -41.04 19.70 -3.46
C TYR A 118 -42.40 20.21 -3.97
N PHE A 119 -42.79 19.90 -5.22
CA PHE A 119 -43.99 20.51 -5.83
C PHE A 119 -45.01 19.52 -6.42
N ALA A 120 -44.58 18.43 -7.06
CA ALA A 120 -45.47 17.46 -7.74
C ALA A 120 -45.73 16.18 -6.93
N SER A 121 -45.27 16.12 -5.68
CA SER A 121 -45.41 14.95 -4.80
C SER A 121 -46.88 14.57 -4.52
N SER A 122 -47.81 15.54 -4.59
CA SER A 122 -49.25 15.32 -4.39
C SER A 122 -50.00 14.92 -5.66
N LEU A 123 -49.39 15.01 -6.85
CA LEU A 123 -50.07 14.84 -8.14
C LEU A 123 -49.67 13.55 -8.89
N ILE A 124 -48.45 13.06 -8.68
CA ILE A 124 -47.90 11.88 -9.36
C ILE A 124 -47.18 11.00 -8.32
N PRO A 125 -47.35 9.67 -8.30
CA PRO A 125 -46.58 8.78 -7.41
C PRO A 125 -45.07 8.92 -7.64
N THR A 126 -44.27 8.94 -6.57
CA THR A 126 -42.81 9.09 -6.69
C THR A 126 -42.15 7.77 -7.08
N PRO A 127 -41.32 7.74 -8.15
CA PRO A 127 -40.60 6.53 -8.52
C PRO A 127 -39.54 6.19 -7.47
N VAL A 128 -39.32 4.89 -7.26
CA VAL A 128 -38.20 4.41 -6.44
C VAL A 128 -36.91 4.60 -7.22
N VAL A 129 -35.92 5.25 -6.62
CA VAL A 129 -34.58 5.37 -7.17
C VAL A 129 -33.75 4.21 -6.64
N GLY A 130 -33.20 3.42 -7.56
CA GLY A 130 -32.29 2.31 -7.28
C GLY A 130 -30.89 2.58 -7.84
N THR A 131 -29.87 2.28 -7.04
CA THR A 131 -28.45 2.33 -7.42
C THR A 131 -27.76 1.03 -7.06
N GLU A 132 -26.79 0.62 -7.87
CA GLU A 132 -26.04 -0.62 -7.68
C GLU A 132 -24.57 -0.37 -7.96
N ALA A 133 -23.71 -0.97 -7.13
CA ALA A 133 -22.26 -0.94 -7.31
C ALA A 133 -21.66 -2.31 -6.98
N ILE A 134 -20.66 -2.71 -7.76
CA ILE A 134 -19.87 -3.93 -7.53
C ILE A 134 -18.42 -3.51 -7.41
N ALA A 135 -17.82 -3.79 -6.25
CA ALA A 135 -16.40 -3.58 -6.02
C ALA A 135 -15.71 -4.93 -5.87
N SER A 136 -14.52 -5.07 -6.46
CA SER A 136 -13.71 -6.28 -6.34
C SER A 136 -12.30 -5.94 -5.87
N VAL A 137 -11.74 -6.81 -5.03
CA VAL A 137 -10.37 -6.71 -4.55
C VAL A 137 -9.57 -7.82 -5.21
N THR A 138 -8.55 -7.43 -5.96
CA THR A 138 -7.55 -8.37 -6.46
C THR A 138 -6.38 -8.34 -5.50
N PRO A 139 -6.10 -9.43 -4.75
CA PRO A 139 -4.94 -9.47 -3.86
C PRO A 139 -3.67 -9.45 -4.70
N GLN A 140 -3.12 -8.26 -4.92
CA GLN A 140 -1.76 -8.11 -5.43
C GLN A 140 -0.82 -8.14 -4.23
N ALA A 141 -0.01 -9.20 -4.14
CA ALA A 141 1.02 -9.30 -3.12
C ALA A 141 2.04 -8.18 -3.34
N MET A 142 1.99 -7.14 -2.51
CA MET A 142 3.02 -6.11 -2.47
C MET A 142 4.11 -6.56 -1.51
N PHE A 143 5.23 -7.05 -2.06
CA PHE A 143 6.42 -7.32 -1.27
C PHE A 143 7.18 -6.01 -1.07
N SER A 144 7.05 -5.42 0.12
CA SER A 144 7.93 -4.31 0.53
C SER A 144 9.20 -4.89 1.13
N VAL A 145 10.29 -4.88 0.36
CA VAL A 145 11.62 -5.21 0.87
C VAL A 145 12.25 -3.93 1.41
N GLY A 146 12.02 -3.64 2.69
CA GLY A 146 12.72 -2.57 3.38
C GLY A 146 14.17 -3.00 3.71
N SER A 147 15.15 -2.16 3.37
CA SER A 147 16.57 -2.34 3.71
C SER A 147 16.87 -2.53 5.21
N ARG A 148 15.89 -2.26 6.08
CA ARG A 148 15.96 -2.45 7.53
C ARG A 148 15.72 -3.89 8.02
N LEU A 149 15.24 -4.81 7.19
CA LEU A 149 15.19 -6.25 7.56
C LEU A 149 16.41 -7.03 7.03
N LEU A 150 17.16 -6.43 6.11
CA LEU A 150 18.50 -6.90 5.72
C LEU A 150 19.58 -6.46 6.73
N SER A 151 19.21 -5.57 7.66
CA SER A 151 20.01 -5.17 8.81
C SER A 151 20.12 -6.37 9.75
N VAL A 152 21.30 -6.99 9.69
CA VAL A 152 21.81 -7.92 10.69
C VAL A 152 21.14 -9.29 10.72
N ASN A 153 21.14 -9.99 9.58
CA ASN A 153 21.16 -11.44 9.62
C ASN A 153 22.56 -11.91 9.21
N GLY A 154 23.41 -12.11 10.22
CA GLY A 154 24.85 -12.34 10.07
C GLY A 154 25.23 -13.48 9.12
N GLY A 155 24.32 -14.36 8.71
CA GLY A 155 24.63 -15.41 7.74
C GLY A 155 24.81 -14.92 6.29
N ILE A 156 23.91 -14.05 5.80
CA ILE A 156 23.86 -13.71 4.36
C ILE A 156 24.92 -12.68 3.99
N LEU A 157 25.12 -11.65 4.83
CA LEU A 157 26.17 -10.65 4.60
C LEU A 157 27.56 -11.28 4.66
N ASN A 158 27.80 -12.20 5.60
CA ASN A 158 29.04 -12.94 5.67
C ASN A 158 29.25 -13.81 4.43
N ALA A 159 28.21 -14.48 3.91
CA ALA A 159 28.32 -15.26 2.67
C ALA A 159 28.65 -14.38 1.45
N LEU A 160 28.08 -13.18 1.36
CA LEU A 160 28.35 -12.23 0.28
C LEU A 160 29.77 -11.67 0.37
N LEU A 161 30.17 -11.16 1.54
CA LEU A 161 31.52 -10.65 1.78
C LEU A 161 32.55 -11.77 1.57
N SER A 162 32.23 -13.00 1.97
CA SER A 162 33.14 -14.12 1.78
C SER A 162 33.37 -14.44 0.31
N LYS A 163 32.32 -14.34 -0.53
CA LYS A 163 32.44 -14.51 -1.98
C LYS A 163 33.19 -13.37 -2.65
N LEU A 164 32.95 -12.13 -2.20
CA LEU A 164 33.59 -10.95 -2.78
C LEU A 164 35.08 -10.87 -2.44
N LEU A 165 35.42 -11.15 -1.17
CA LEU A 165 36.80 -11.11 -0.69
C LEU A 165 37.53 -12.44 -0.91
N GLY A 166 36.87 -13.48 -1.44
CA GLY A 166 37.45 -14.81 -1.62
C GLY A 166 37.83 -15.51 -0.31
N ALA A 167 37.37 -15.01 0.85
CA ALA A 167 37.82 -15.41 2.18
C ALA A 167 36.63 -15.85 3.04
N ASN A 168 36.81 -16.80 3.96
CA ASN A 168 35.75 -17.14 4.92
C ASN A 168 35.65 -16.08 6.02
N ILE A 169 34.66 -15.20 5.91
CA ILE A 169 34.39 -14.12 6.85
C ILE A 169 33.16 -14.49 7.70
N SER A 170 33.33 -14.46 9.01
CA SER A 170 32.27 -14.74 10.00
C SER A 170 32.24 -13.62 11.04
N LEU A 171 31.60 -12.51 10.69
CA LEU A 171 31.39 -11.36 11.58
C LEU A 171 30.07 -11.48 12.34
N SER A 172 30.11 -11.14 13.62
CA SER A 172 28.92 -11.02 14.46
C SER A 172 28.20 -9.69 14.22
N VAL A 173 26.98 -9.59 14.76
CA VAL A 173 26.21 -8.33 14.81
C VAL A 173 27.01 -7.18 15.42
N MET A 174 27.75 -7.48 16.50
CA MET A 174 28.56 -6.51 17.22
C MET A 174 29.72 -6.03 16.37
N ASP A 175 30.35 -6.93 15.60
CA ASP A 175 31.45 -6.60 14.70
C ASP A 175 30.99 -5.66 13.58
N TYR A 176 29.78 -5.87 13.05
CA TYR A 176 29.19 -4.94 12.07
C TYR A 176 28.88 -3.56 12.66
N ASN A 177 28.32 -3.50 13.86
CA ASN A 177 28.09 -2.22 14.54
C ASN A 177 29.41 -1.49 14.82
N ALA A 178 30.47 -2.23 15.15
CA ALA A 178 31.80 -1.67 15.34
C ALA A 178 32.38 -1.12 14.03
N LEU A 179 32.18 -1.79 12.88
CA LEU A 179 32.58 -1.29 11.57
C LEU A 179 31.79 -0.05 11.14
N ILE A 180 30.48 -0.04 11.36
CA ILE A 180 29.62 1.13 11.03
C ILE A 180 30.00 2.35 11.86
N SER A 181 30.42 2.14 13.11
CA SER A 181 30.83 3.21 14.02
C SER A 181 32.31 3.57 13.91
N ALA A 182 33.05 2.97 12.97
CA ALA A 182 34.48 3.22 12.81
C ALA A 182 34.74 4.60 12.18
N ASP A 183 35.56 5.41 12.85
CA ASP A 183 36.07 6.68 12.33
C ASP A 183 37.52 6.48 11.85
N VAL A 184 37.74 6.65 10.54
CA VAL A 184 39.03 6.45 9.88
C VAL A 184 39.56 7.79 9.38
N ASN A 185 40.69 8.22 9.94
CA ASN A 185 41.36 9.42 9.45
C ASN A 185 41.98 9.16 8.08
N VAL A 186 41.55 9.90 7.06
CA VAL A 186 41.97 9.69 5.67
C VAL A 186 43.47 9.93 5.48
N LEU A 187 44.07 10.94 6.13
CA LEU A 187 45.50 11.21 5.99
C LEU A 187 46.32 10.07 6.62
N SER A 188 45.98 9.69 7.85
CA SER A 188 46.62 8.56 8.53
C SER A 188 46.44 7.24 7.79
N PHE A 189 45.33 7.07 7.07
CA PHE A 189 45.08 5.91 6.22
C PHE A 189 46.02 5.86 5.02
N VAL A 190 46.18 6.96 4.28
CA VAL A 190 47.07 6.98 3.12
C VAL A 190 48.53 6.81 3.55
N ASP A 191 48.94 7.39 4.68
CA ASP A 191 50.27 7.17 5.27
C ASP A 191 50.48 5.68 5.63
N ALA A 192 49.52 5.07 6.32
CA ALA A 192 49.58 3.65 6.67
C ALA A 192 49.58 2.74 5.44
N LEU A 193 48.86 3.12 4.38
CA LEU A 193 48.83 2.38 3.12
C LEU A 193 50.16 2.48 2.37
N ALA A 194 50.80 3.65 2.34
CA ALA A 194 52.12 3.84 1.76
C ALA A 194 53.18 2.95 2.42
N VAL A 195 53.13 2.84 3.76
CA VAL A 195 53.98 1.92 4.55
C VAL A 195 53.71 0.48 4.16
N GLN A 196 52.43 0.09 4.06
CA GLN A 196 52.03 -1.28 3.72
C GLN A 196 52.44 -1.70 2.30
N LEU A 197 52.56 -0.74 1.39
CA LEU A 197 53.00 -0.93 0.00
C LEU A 197 54.51 -0.74 -0.20
N GLN A 198 55.26 -0.47 0.88
CA GLN A 198 56.71 -0.20 0.85
C GLN A 198 57.11 0.94 -0.11
N LEU A 199 56.26 1.96 -0.20
CA LEU A 199 56.45 3.12 -1.08
C LEU A 199 57.24 4.20 -0.34
N THR A 200 58.45 4.53 -0.80
CA THR A 200 59.32 5.58 -0.21
C THR A 200 59.38 6.84 -1.07
N GLY A 201 59.13 8.00 -0.47
CA GLY A 201 59.27 9.31 -1.14
C GLY A 201 58.18 9.64 -2.15
N VAL A 202 56.98 9.10 -1.96
CA VAL A 202 55.88 9.15 -2.96
C VAL A 202 54.78 10.10 -2.49
N SER A 203 54.07 10.75 -3.42
CA SER A 203 52.98 11.67 -3.07
C SER A 203 51.68 10.93 -2.73
N TYR A 204 50.75 11.58 -2.02
CA TYR A 204 49.44 10.99 -1.71
C TYR A 204 48.70 10.48 -2.96
N SER A 205 48.80 11.21 -4.08
CA SER A 205 48.21 10.82 -5.37
C SER A 205 48.80 9.52 -5.92
N ASP A 206 50.09 9.29 -5.72
CA ASP A 206 50.76 8.09 -6.20
C ASP A 206 50.37 6.86 -5.37
N VAL A 207 50.18 7.03 -4.06
CA VAL A 207 49.66 5.97 -3.17
C VAL A 207 48.23 5.60 -3.55
N LEU A 208 47.38 6.58 -3.84
CA LEU A 208 45.99 6.36 -4.29
C LEU A 208 45.90 5.68 -5.67
N ALA A 209 46.86 5.93 -6.56
CA ALA A 209 46.92 5.31 -7.88
C ALA A 209 47.52 3.89 -7.86
N SER A 210 48.11 3.47 -6.74
CA SER A 210 48.76 2.18 -6.59
C SER A 210 47.77 1.03 -6.44
N LYS A 211 48.18 -0.19 -6.82
CA LYS A 211 47.37 -1.40 -6.62
C LYS A 211 47.59 -1.93 -5.21
N ALA A 212 46.55 -1.90 -4.39
CA ALA A 212 46.56 -2.48 -3.04
C ALA A 212 45.59 -3.66 -2.95
N THR A 213 45.98 -4.70 -2.22
CA THR A 213 45.07 -5.81 -1.89
C THR A 213 44.10 -5.42 -0.79
N VAL A 214 42.96 -6.13 -0.70
CA VAL A 214 41.97 -5.90 0.35
C VAL A 214 42.56 -6.07 1.75
N GLY A 215 43.49 -7.02 1.91
CA GLY A 215 44.22 -7.22 3.16
C GLY A 215 45.11 -6.02 3.54
N GLN A 216 45.82 -5.43 2.57
CA GLN A 216 46.64 -4.23 2.79
C GLN A 216 45.77 -3.00 3.10
N ILE A 217 44.64 -2.84 2.40
CA ILE A 217 43.68 -1.75 2.65
C ILE A 217 43.06 -1.89 4.06
N ALA A 218 42.59 -3.08 4.42
CA ALA A 218 42.03 -3.35 5.75
C ALA A 218 43.06 -3.15 6.88
N THR A 219 44.33 -3.52 6.63
CA THR A 219 45.44 -3.28 7.58
C THR A 219 45.72 -1.79 7.75
N ALA A 220 45.78 -1.04 6.66
CA ALA A 220 45.95 0.41 6.70
C ALA A 220 44.78 1.11 7.41
N MET A 221 43.52 0.69 7.15
CA MET A 221 42.34 1.20 7.87
C MET A 221 42.37 0.87 9.36
N ALA A 222 42.81 -0.33 9.75
CA ALA A 222 42.96 -0.71 11.16
C ALA A 222 44.00 0.15 11.89
N ASN A 223 45.06 0.55 11.19
CA ASN A 223 46.12 1.40 11.73
C ASN A 223 45.73 2.89 11.78
N ALA A 224 44.82 3.32 10.90
CA ALA A 224 44.31 4.69 10.80
C ALA A 224 43.00 4.95 11.56
N SER A 225 42.36 3.90 12.10
CA SER A 225 41.15 4.03 12.91
C SER A 225 41.48 4.66 14.27
N GLY A 226 40.87 5.80 14.57
CA GLY A 226 41.03 6.49 15.86
C GLY A 226 40.22 5.81 16.96
N SER A 227 40.87 5.50 18.09
CA SER A 227 40.31 5.15 19.41
C SER A 227 39.24 4.04 19.55
N GLY A 228 38.78 3.40 18.48
CA GLY A 228 37.89 2.23 18.53
C GLY A 228 38.67 0.90 18.54
N SER A 229 38.88 0.30 19.71
CA SER A 229 39.56 -1.01 19.80
C SER A 229 38.78 -2.12 19.09
N ALA A 230 37.45 -2.07 19.13
CA ALA A 230 36.57 -3.04 18.48
C ALA A 230 36.64 -2.97 16.95
N SER A 231 36.55 -1.77 16.34
CA SER A 231 36.65 -1.62 14.89
C SER A 231 38.02 -2.04 14.37
N LYS A 232 39.09 -1.68 15.10
CA LYS A 232 40.46 -2.11 14.79
C LYS A 232 40.62 -3.64 14.78
N LEU A 233 40.06 -4.34 15.78
CA LEU A 233 40.09 -5.80 15.86
C LEU A 233 39.33 -6.46 14.69
N VAL A 234 38.18 -5.91 14.32
CA VAL A 234 37.39 -6.42 13.18
C VAL A 234 38.13 -6.19 11.86
N LEU A 235 38.71 -5.01 11.67
CA LEU A 235 39.52 -4.69 10.48
C LEU A 235 40.78 -5.56 10.38
N GLN A 236 41.44 -5.88 11.49
CA GLN A 236 42.55 -6.86 11.53
C GLN A 236 42.08 -8.29 11.22
N THR A 237 40.89 -8.66 11.69
CA THR A 237 40.28 -9.96 11.37
C THR A 237 39.98 -10.04 9.86
N ILE A 238 39.44 -8.99 9.26
CA ILE A 238 39.23 -8.92 7.80
C ILE A 238 40.58 -8.97 7.07
N ALA A 239 41.57 -8.21 7.52
CA ALA A 239 42.89 -8.16 6.90
C ALA A 239 43.56 -9.54 6.86
N SER A 240 43.60 -10.24 7.99
CA SER A 240 44.22 -11.57 8.12
C SER A 240 43.50 -12.66 7.32
N ARG A 241 42.19 -12.50 7.06
CA ARG A 241 41.40 -13.45 6.27
C ARG A 241 41.52 -13.16 4.77
N ALA A 242 41.66 -11.89 4.38
CA ALA A 242 41.76 -11.44 3.00
C ALA A 242 43.18 -11.60 2.40
N THR A 243 44.21 -11.88 3.21
CA THR A 243 45.59 -12.11 2.73
C THR A 243 45.85 -13.53 2.20
N ASN A 244 44.88 -14.45 2.29
CA ASN A 244 45.04 -15.85 1.85
C ASN A 244 44.59 -16.13 0.41
N THR A 245 44.43 -15.09 -0.41
CA THR A 245 44.10 -15.17 -1.85
C THR A 245 44.81 -14.04 -2.60
#